data_AF-A0A0Q6EIY6-F1
#
_entry.id   AF-A0A0Q6EIY6-F1
#
_cell.length_a   1.000
_cell.length_b   1.000
_cell.length_c   1.000
_cell.angle_alpha   90.00
_cell.angle_beta   90.00
_cell.angle_gamma   90.00
#
_symmetry.space_group_name_H-M   'P 1'
#
loop_
_entity.id
_entity.type
_entity.pdbx_description
1 polymer ?
#
loop_
_entity_poly.entity_id
_entity_poly.type
_entity_poly.pdbx_seq_one_letter_code
_entity_poly.pdbx_strand_id
1 'polypeptide(L)'
;MYAIAFDFDTEILERLYPNPSWRNAYSDVRTFLEENGFEHRQGSVYFGDPELSAPECIAIVEDMADEFAWFTASLKDIRMLRIEENNDLMVVLDRKRRRAARRKN
;
A
#
# COMPACT_ATOMS: atom_id res chain seq x y z
N MET A 1 -7.82 -6.15 11.46
CA MET A 1 -6.86 -5.23 10.79
C MET A 1 -7.48 -4.77 9.49
N TYR A 2 -7.16 -3.55 9.05
CA TYR A 2 -7.57 -3.04 7.75
C TYR A 2 -6.37 -2.93 6.82
N ALA A 3 -6.64 -2.89 5.51
CA ALA A 3 -5.65 -2.62 4.50
C ALA A 3 -6.17 -1.62 3.48
N ILE A 4 -5.27 -0.81 2.96
CA ILE A 4 -5.53 0.09 1.83
C ILE A 4 -4.83 -0.50 0.61
N ALA A 5 -5.57 -0.59 -0.49
CA ALA A 5 -5.05 -0.89 -1.80
C ALA A 5 -5.50 0.20 -2.77
N PHE A 6 -4.59 0.71 -3.60
CA PHE A 6 -4.93 1.72 -4.60
C PHE A 6 -4.24 1.47 -5.95
N ASP A 7 -4.78 2.06 -7.00
CA ASP A 7 -4.19 2.13 -8.33
C ASP A 7 -4.31 3.56 -8.86
N PHE A 8 -3.24 4.07 -9.47
CA PHE A 8 -3.25 5.36 -10.13
C PHE A 8 -3.48 5.20 -11.62
N ASP A 9 -4.22 6.13 -12.22
CA ASP A 9 -4.11 6.37 -13.65
C ASP A 9 -2.78 7.07 -13.93
N THR A 10 -1.83 6.35 -14.54
CA THR A 10 -0.48 6.86 -14.74
C THR A 10 -0.42 8.01 -15.74
N GLU A 11 -1.36 8.10 -16.69
CA GLU A 11 -1.40 9.20 -17.65
C GLU A 11 -1.87 10.49 -16.98
N ILE A 12 -2.85 10.39 -16.07
CA ILE A 12 -3.32 11.53 -15.29
C ILE A 12 -2.26 11.93 -14.25
N LEU A 13 -1.69 10.94 -13.55
CA LEU A 13 -0.68 11.18 -12.52
C LEU A 13 0.55 11.91 -13.09
N GLU A 14 1.04 11.52 -14.26
CA GLU A 14 2.18 12.18 -14.92
C GLU A 14 1.91 13.66 -15.25
N ARG A 15 0.64 14.05 -15.42
CA ARG A 15 0.24 15.43 -15.71
C ARG A 15 0.00 16.26 -14.45
N LEU A 16 -0.52 15.63 -13.39
CA LEU A 16 -0.96 16.34 -12.18
C LEU A 16 0.11 16.39 -11.08
N TYR A 17 1.03 15.43 -11.07
CA TYR A 17 2.07 15.37 -10.04
C TYR A 17 3.04 16.56 -10.16
N PRO A 18 3.39 17.23 -9.05
CA PRO A 18 4.12 18.51 -9.09
C PRO A 18 5.57 18.41 -9.57
N ASN A 19 6.15 17.21 -9.61
CA ASN A 19 7.54 17.00 -10.02
C ASN A 19 7.64 16.20 -11.33
N PRO A 20 8.70 16.40 -12.16
CA PRO A 20 8.87 15.63 -13.41
C PRO A 20 8.98 14.10 -13.19
N SER A 21 9.51 13.69 -12.05
CA SER A 21 9.61 12.28 -11.67
C SER A 21 8.32 11.80 -11.01
N TRP A 22 7.25 11.66 -11.80
CA TRP A 22 5.90 11.32 -11.30
C TRP A 22 5.84 10.03 -10.46
N ARG A 23 6.76 9.09 -10.68
CA ARG A 23 6.86 7.87 -9.86
C ARG A 23 7.15 8.14 -8.38
N ASN A 24 7.65 9.32 -8.04
CA ASN A 24 7.82 9.72 -6.64
C ASN A 24 6.49 9.79 -5.88
N ALA A 25 5.35 9.93 -6.58
CA ALA A 25 4.02 9.82 -5.98
C ALA A 25 3.82 8.58 -5.11
N TYR A 26 4.35 7.42 -5.54
CA TYR A 26 4.26 6.19 -4.76
C TYR A 26 5.11 6.24 -3.48
N SER A 27 6.25 6.95 -3.52
CA SER A 27 7.10 7.18 -2.35
C SER A 27 6.45 8.15 -1.37
N ASP A 28 5.77 9.18 -1.86
CA ASP A 28 5.05 10.16 -1.04
C ASP A 28 3.88 9.47 -0.30
N VAL A 29 3.05 8.71 -1.04
CA VAL A 29 1.96 7.91 -0.44
C VAL A 29 2.50 6.89 0.55
N ARG A 30 3.62 6.22 0.20
CA ARG A 30 4.25 5.29 1.14
C ARG A 30 4.64 5.98 2.43
N THR A 31 5.36 7.10 2.34
CA THR A 31 5.83 7.85 3.51
C THR A 31 4.65 8.28 4.37
N PHE A 32 3.63 8.88 3.76
CA PHE A 32 2.43 9.34 4.45
C PHE A 32 1.72 8.19 5.18
N LEU A 33 1.49 7.06 4.49
CA LEU A 33 0.81 5.92 5.11
C LEU A 33 1.67 5.26 6.22
N GLU A 34 2.98 5.16 6.03
CA GLU A 34 3.90 4.63 7.05
C GLU A 34 3.96 5.51 8.31
N GLU A 35 3.92 6.83 8.16
CA GLU A 35 3.83 7.78 9.27
C GLU A 35 2.48 7.69 10.02
N ASN A 36 1.42 7.24 9.34
CA ASN A 36 0.07 7.09 9.88
C ASN A 36 -0.28 5.64 10.28
N GLY A 37 0.72 4.81 10.58
CA GLY A 37 0.51 3.49 11.18
C GLY A 37 0.15 2.38 10.19
N PHE A 38 0.47 2.55 8.90
CA PHE A 38 0.39 1.47 7.93
C PHE A 38 1.78 0.90 7.61
N GLU A 39 1.84 -0.38 7.27
CA GLU A 39 3.05 -1.05 6.81
C GLU A 39 2.92 -1.40 5.33
N HIS A 40 3.90 -0.99 4.51
CA HIS A 40 3.98 -1.39 3.11
C HIS A 40 4.17 -2.90 2.98
N ARG A 41 3.37 -3.55 2.13
CA ARG A 41 3.48 -5.00 1.86
C ARG A 41 4.06 -5.29 0.49
N GLN A 42 3.36 -4.83 -0.54
CA GLN A 42 3.74 -5.05 -1.94
C GLN A 42 3.01 -4.08 -2.84
N GLY A 43 3.68 -3.59 -3.90
CA GLY A 43 3.07 -2.64 -4.83
C GLY A 43 2.40 -1.49 -4.09
N SER A 44 1.11 -1.31 -4.33
CA SER A 44 0.27 -0.29 -3.70
C SER A 44 -0.64 -0.83 -2.58
N VAL A 45 -0.18 -1.86 -1.85
CA VAL A 45 -0.93 -2.50 -0.76
C VAL A 45 -0.25 -2.25 0.59
N TYR A 46 -1.04 -1.75 1.53
CA TYR A 46 -0.61 -1.30 2.86
C TYR A 46 -1.50 -1.90 3.92
N PHE A 47 -0.92 -2.47 4.98
CA PHE A 47 -1.66 -3.05 6.09
C PHE A 47 -1.60 -2.09 7.27
N GLY A 48 -2.75 -1.67 7.78
CA GLY A 48 -2.84 -0.84 8.98
C GLY A 48 -2.47 -1.61 10.23
N ASP A 49 -2.01 -0.88 11.25
CA ASP A 49 -1.85 -1.39 12.61
C ASP A 49 -3.12 -2.13 13.06
N PRO A 50 -3.00 -3.28 13.76
CA PRO A 50 -4.14 -3.97 14.36
C PRO A 50 -5.08 -3.10 15.19
N GLU A 51 -4.59 -2.01 15.80
CA GLU A 51 -5.37 -1.08 16.62
C GLU A 51 -6.17 -0.05 15.80
N LEU A 52 -5.81 0.18 14.53
CA LEU A 52 -6.54 1.11 13.67
C LEU A 52 -7.96 0.59 13.38
N SER A 53 -8.93 1.44 13.69
CA SER A 53 -10.33 1.23 13.36
C SER A 53 -10.65 1.68 11.93
N ALA A 54 -11.78 1.22 11.38
CA ALA A 54 -12.22 1.63 10.04
C ALA A 54 -12.41 3.16 9.91
N PRO A 55 -13.03 3.87 10.88
CA PRO A 55 -13.12 5.33 10.82
C PRO A 55 -11.75 6.02 10.79
N GLU A 56 -10.77 5.53 11.55
CA GLU A 56 -9.40 6.09 11.54
C GLU A 56 -8.73 5.87 10.18
N CYS A 57 -8.88 4.67 9.58
CA CYS A 57 -8.38 4.43 8.22
C CYS A 57 -9.01 5.36 7.18
N ILE A 58 -10.31 5.65 7.30
CA ILE A 58 -11.01 6.58 6.40
C ILE A 58 -10.46 8.00 6.59
N ALA A 59 -10.34 8.46 7.83
CA ALA A 59 -9.82 9.79 8.14
C ALA A 59 -8.39 9.97 7.59
N ILE A 60 -7.51 8.97 7.75
CA ILE A 60 -6.14 9.03 7.22
C ILE A 60 -6.12 9.15 5.68
N VAL A 61 -7.04 8.47 4.98
CA VAL A 61 -7.14 8.59 3.51
C VAL A 61 -7.70 9.95 3.10
N GLU A 62 -8.64 10.51 3.87
CA GLU A 62 -9.15 11.88 3.66
C GLU A 62 -8.02 12.91 3.87
N ASP A 63 -7.26 12.80 4.97
CA ASP A 63 -6.10 13.66 5.25
C ASP A 63 -5.04 13.56 4.14
N MET A 64 -4.79 12.36 3.61
CA MET A 64 -3.86 12.17 2.48
C MET A 64 -4.35 12.85 1.20
N ALA A 65 -5.66 12.83 0.95
CA ALA A 65 -6.26 13.48 -0.20
C ALA A 65 -6.20 15.01 -0.09
N ASP A 66 -6.29 15.56 1.13
CA ASP A 66 -6.15 16.98 1.41
C ASP A 66 -4.68 17.45 1.31
N GLU A 67 -3.72 16.64 1.78
CA GLU A 67 -2.29 16.92 1.70
C GLU A 67 -1.77 16.91 0.25
N PHE A 68 -2.20 15.93 -0.54
CA PHE A 68 -1.73 15.74 -1.91
C PHE A 68 -2.82 16.12 -2.92
N ALA A 69 -2.80 17.38 -3.37
CA ALA A 69 -3.78 17.91 -4.33
C ALA A 69 -3.91 17.11 -5.65
N TRP A 70 -2.88 16.34 -6.03
CA TRP A 70 -2.88 15.47 -7.21
C TRP A 70 -3.51 14.09 -6.96
N PHE A 71 -3.63 13.66 -5.69
CA PHE A 71 -3.96 12.28 -5.31
C PHE A 71 -5.32 11.85 -5.82
N THR A 72 -6.39 12.51 -5.38
CA THR A 72 -7.77 12.12 -5.71
C THR A 72 -8.04 12.08 -7.21
N ALA A 73 -7.56 13.09 -7.94
CA ALA A 73 -7.76 13.17 -9.39
C ALA A 73 -6.96 12.13 -10.17
N SER A 74 -5.85 11.62 -9.60
CA SER A 74 -5.00 10.61 -10.23
C SER A 74 -5.42 9.17 -9.90
N LEU A 75 -6.37 8.96 -8.98
CA LEU A 75 -6.83 7.63 -8.60
C LEU A 75 -7.68 6.98 -9.70
N LYS A 76 -7.37 5.72 -9.99
CA LYS A 76 -8.19 4.84 -10.82
C LYS A 76 -9.06 3.91 -9.98
N ASP A 77 -8.54 3.43 -8.85
CA ASP A 77 -9.27 2.63 -7.86
C ASP A 77 -8.62 2.80 -6.49
N ILE A 78 -9.42 2.78 -5.42
CA ILE A 78 -8.93 2.69 -4.03
C ILE A 78 -9.93 1.87 -3.21
N ARG A 79 -9.41 0.99 -2.35
CA ARG A 79 -10.20 0.07 -1.52
C ARG A 79 -9.65 0.02 -0.10
N MET A 80 -10.56 0.08 0.86
CA MET A 80 -10.31 -0.38 2.22
C MET A 80 -10.80 -1.83 2.34
N LEU A 81 -9.94 -2.71 2.81
CA LEU A 81 -10.21 -4.14 2.97
C LEU A 81 -10.09 -4.51 4.45
N ARG A 82 -11.01 -5.34 4.95
CA ARG A 82 -10.88 -5.94 6.27
C ARG A 82 -10.11 -7.25 6.16
N ILE A 83 -9.04 -7.38 6.94
CA ILE A 83 -8.25 -8.60 7.07
C ILE A 83 -8.60 -9.25 8.40
N GLU A 84 -9.24 -10.41 8.33
CA GLU A 84 -9.53 -11.25 9.50
C GLU A 84 -8.33 -12.10 9.92
N GLU A 85 -7.49 -12.53 8.96
CA GLU A 85 -6.35 -13.39 9.20
C GLU A 85 -5.16 -13.05 8.29
N ASN A 86 -3.98 -12.88 8.89
CA ASN A 86 -2.75 -12.60 8.14
C ASN A 86 -2.07 -13.91 7.72
N ASN A 87 -2.26 -14.29 6.46
CA ASN A 87 -1.81 -15.56 5.90
C ASN A 87 -0.65 -15.38 4.91
N ASP A 88 0.52 -14.98 5.39
CA ASP A 88 1.72 -14.91 4.54
C ASP A 88 2.16 -16.30 4.06
N LEU A 89 1.92 -16.57 2.77
CA LEU A 89 2.25 -17.83 2.12
C LEU A 89 3.73 -17.96 1.75
N MET A 90 4.52 -16.88 1.79
CA MET A 90 5.97 -16.95 1.51
C MET A 90 6.68 -17.88 2.50
N VAL A 91 6.21 -17.92 3.75
CA VAL A 91 6.70 -18.86 4.78
C VAL A 91 6.60 -20.32 4.30
N VAL A 92 5.53 -20.68 3.60
CA VAL A 92 5.35 -22.05 3.06
C VAL A 92 6.29 -22.31 1.88
N LEU A 93 6.44 -21.33 0.99
CA LEU A 93 7.28 -21.47 -0.20
C LEU A 93 8.77 -21.51 0.14
N ASP A 94 9.21 -20.71 1.12
CA ASP A 94 10.61 -20.72 1.56
C ASP A 94 11.00 -22.03 2.22
N ARG A 95 10.08 -22.67 2.96
CA ARG A 95 10.29 -24.04 3.46
C ARG A 95 10.50 -25.03 2.32
N LYS A 96 9.73 -24.92 1.21
CA LYS A 96 9.93 -25.76 0.01
C LYS A 96 11.29 -25.51 -0.65
N ARG A 97 11.68 -24.24 -0.82
CA ARG A 97 12.98 -23.84 -1.40
C ARG A 97 14.16 -24.43 -0.61
N ARG A 98 14.14 -24.31 0.71
CA ARG A 98 15.19 -24.85 1.60
C ARG A 98 15.31 -26.38 1.51
N ARG A 99 14.18 -27.10 1.41
CA ARG A 99 14.17 -28.58 1.24
C ARG A 99 14.72 -29.01 -0.11
N ALA A 100 14.41 -28.28 -1.18
CA ALA A 100 14.93 -28.57 -2.51
C ALA A 100 16.45 -28.36 -2.60
N ALA A 101 16.98 -27.33 -1.94
CA ALA A 101 18.43 -27.07 -1.87
C ALA A 101 19.20 -28.20 -1.16
N ARG A 102 18.64 -28.78 -0.09
CA ARG A 102 19.24 -29.89 0.66
C ARG A 102 19.26 -31.23 -0.08
N ARG A 103 18.46 -31.39 -1.14
CA ARG A 103 18.43 -32.61 -1.96
C ARG A 103 19.41 -32.59 -3.13
N LYS A 104 20.05 -31.44 -3.39
CA LYS A 104 21.03 -31.24 -4.47
C LYS A 104 22.48 -31.34 -3.99
N ASN A 105 22.70 -31.48 -2.68
CA ASN A 105 23.96 -31.86 -2.05
C ASN A 105 23.86 -33.29 -1.56
#